data_AF-A0A0C5WT29-F1
#
_entry.id   AF-A0A0C5WT29-F1
#
_cell.length_a   1.000
_cell.length_b   1.000
_cell.length_c   1.000
_cell.angle_alpha   90.00
_cell.angle_beta   90.00
_cell.angle_gamma   90.00
#
_symmetry.space_group_name_H-M   'P 1'
#
loop_
_entity.id
_entity.type
_entity.pdbx_description
1 polymer ?
#
loop_
_entity_poly.entity_id
_entity_poly.type
_entity_poly.pdbx_seq_one_letter_code
_entity_poly.pdbx_strand_id
1 'polypeptide(L)'
;MAMRLSLSSTPIDANESSMIRDVTLAPANQWAKPFVAEVAEIINLLKEYGYDAATLARLTGLQEKKLSDWMSRYKREPENISDIPYPCWCFLTALAGRPNIQNNGQPIDVDARKVMRAFKPTAFKNKTQFEMPTEKEFKRVIGDNTFTGITIDGLCETFQWKPAQLAESMVKGTLPFLNWCLILMLCGFNIQKMLLNQHEGDISLDESAG
;
A
#
# COMPACT_ATOMS: atom_id res chain seq x y z
N MET A 1 -10.46 44.80 -2.59
CA MET A 1 -10.31 44.37 -3.98
C MET A 1 -9.73 42.96 -3.95
N ALA A 2 -10.60 41.95 -3.97
CA ALA A 2 -10.23 40.56 -3.72
C ALA A 2 -9.90 39.87 -5.05
N MET A 3 -8.67 39.41 -5.20
CA MET A 3 -8.25 38.55 -6.31
C MET A 3 -8.72 37.12 -6.03
N ARG A 4 -9.74 36.67 -6.77
CA ARG A 4 -10.09 35.24 -6.87
C ARG A 4 -9.03 34.56 -7.72
N LEU A 5 -8.19 33.72 -7.09
CA LEU A 5 -7.40 32.73 -7.81
C LEU A 5 -8.30 31.51 -8.08
N SER A 6 -8.75 31.42 -9.33
CA SER A 6 -9.38 30.23 -9.90
C SER A 6 -8.31 29.15 -10.06
N LEU A 7 -8.26 28.19 -9.14
CA LEU A 7 -7.52 26.95 -9.34
C LEU A 7 -8.42 26.00 -10.13
N SER A 8 -8.26 26.01 -11.46
CA SER A 8 -8.79 24.95 -12.32
C SER A 8 -7.92 23.71 -12.12
N SER A 9 -8.40 22.75 -11.34
CA SER A 9 -7.86 21.39 -11.34
C SER A 9 -8.47 20.64 -12.52
N THR A 10 -7.83 20.70 -13.69
CA THR A 10 -8.06 19.69 -14.72
C THR A 10 -7.37 18.39 -14.28
N PRO A 11 -8.10 17.28 -14.12
CA PRO A 11 -7.48 15.96 -14.00
C PRO A 11 -6.66 15.71 -15.27
N ILE A 12 -5.49 15.10 -15.13
CA ILE A 12 -4.79 14.52 -16.26
C ILE A 12 -5.76 13.51 -16.89
N ASP A 13 -6.09 13.73 -18.16
CA ASP A 13 -6.83 12.80 -18.99
C ASP A 13 -6.05 11.48 -19.02
N ALA A 14 -6.40 10.57 -18.11
CA ALA A 14 -6.05 9.17 -18.18
C ALA A 14 -6.91 8.53 -19.27
N ASN A 15 -6.55 8.76 -20.53
CA ASN A 15 -7.16 8.02 -21.62
C ASN A 15 -6.06 7.37 -22.47
N GLU A 16 -6.20 6.05 -22.62
CA GLU A 16 -5.43 5.13 -23.46
C GLU A 16 -4.12 4.54 -22.88
N SER A 17 -4.23 3.72 -21.82
CA SER A 17 -3.61 2.36 -21.71
C SER A 17 -3.58 1.79 -20.27
N SER A 18 -4.54 2.10 -19.41
CA SER A 18 -4.68 1.36 -18.15
C SER A 18 -5.54 0.12 -18.39
N MET A 19 -4.92 -1.04 -18.65
CA MET A 19 -5.58 -2.36 -18.68
C MET A 19 -6.07 -2.84 -17.30
N ILE A 20 -6.16 -1.95 -16.30
CA ILE A 20 -6.61 -2.27 -14.95
C ILE A 20 -8.06 -1.84 -14.78
N ARG A 21 -8.93 -2.79 -14.46
CA ARG A 21 -10.36 -2.56 -14.24
C ARG A 21 -10.59 -1.90 -12.88
N ASP A 22 -11.52 -0.94 -12.82
CA ASP A 22 -11.85 -0.21 -11.59
C ASP A 22 -12.29 -1.13 -10.44
N VAL A 23 -12.99 -2.22 -10.76
CA VAL A 23 -13.43 -3.23 -9.77
C VAL A 23 -12.27 -3.93 -9.06
N THR A 24 -11.06 -3.91 -9.65
CA THR A 24 -9.85 -4.41 -9.00
C THR A 24 -9.20 -3.34 -8.11
N LEU A 25 -9.49 -2.06 -8.33
CA LEU A 25 -9.05 -0.92 -7.52
C LEU A 25 -10.15 -0.46 -6.56
N ALA A 26 -10.94 -1.42 -6.06
CA ALA A 26 -12.10 -1.18 -5.21
C ALA A 26 -11.89 -1.69 -3.78
N PRO A 27 -12.72 -1.24 -2.82
CA PRO A 27 -12.70 -1.75 -1.45
C PRO A 27 -13.00 -3.25 -1.35
N ALA A 28 -12.57 -3.89 -0.26
CA ALA A 28 -12.60 -5.34 -0.09
C ALA A 28 -14.00 -5.98 -0.30
N ASN A 29 -15.07 -5.24 0.01
CA ASN A 29 -16.46 -5.69 -0.15
C ASN A 29 -16.96 -5.62 -1.60
N GLN A 30 -16.28 -4.87 -2.47
CA GLN A 30 -16.59 -4.68 -3.90
C GLN A 30 -15.46 -5.18 -4.80
N TRP A 31 -14.35 -5.62 -4.22
CA TRP A 31 -13.14 -6.00 -4.93
C TRP A 31 -13.35 -7.27 -5.75
N ALA A 32 -13.09 -7.14 -7.05
CA ALA A 32 -12.89 -8.27 -7.95
C ALA A 32 -11.41 -8.61 -8.02
N LYS A 33 -11.08 -9.90 -7.97
CA LYS A 33 -9.70 -10.33 -8.16
C LYS A 33 -9.16 -9.87 -9.52
N PRO A 34 -7.91 -9.36 -9.57
CA PRO A 34 -7.30 -8.96 -10.81
C PRO A 34 -7.00 -10.19 -11.68
N PHE A 35 -6.95 -9.97 -12.99
CA PHE A 35 -6.40 -10.90 -13.95
C PHE A 35 -4.87 -10.93 -13.83
N VAL A 36 -4.27 -12.01 -14.33
CA VAL A 36 -2.82 -12.16 -14.38
C VAL A 36 -2.18 -11.02 -15.18
N ALA A 37 -2.82 -10.54 -16.26
CA ALA A 37 -2.36 -9.37 -17.00
C ALA A 37 -2.35 -8.08 -16.16
N GLU A 38 -3.38 -7.85 -15.34
CA GLU A 38 -3.45 -6.68 -14.45
C GLU A 38 -2.36 -6.69 -13.37
N VAL A 39 -2.04 -7.89 -12.86
CA VAL A 39 -0.92 -8.06 -11.92
C VAL A 39 0.43 -7.82 -12.62
N ALA A 40 0.60 -8.34 -13.83
CA ALA A 40 1.81 -8.11 -14.62
C ALA A 40 1.99 -6.62 -14.95
N GLU A 41 0.92 -5.90 -15.28
CA GLU A 41 0.93 -4.46 -15.55
C GLU A 41 1.48 -3.68 -14.36
N ILE A 42 0.94 -3.90 -13.16
CA ILE A 42 1.43 -3.23 -11.93
C ILE A 42 2.89 -3.57 -11.65
N ILE A 43 3.30 -4.83 -11.81
CA ILE A 43 4.69 -5.23 -11.54
C ILE A 43 5.65 -4.67 -12.60
N ASN A 44 5.25 -4.58 -13.86
CA ASN A 44 6.04 -3.96 -14.91
C ASN A 44 6.20 -2.46 -14.68
N LEU A 45 5.14 -1.77 -14.28
CA LEU A 45 5.20 -0.36 -13.88
C LEU A 45 6.15 -0.13 -12.71
N LEU A 46 6.11 -0.99 -11.69
CA LEU A 46 7.09 -0.97 -10.60
C LEU A 46 8.51 -1.20 -11.09
N LYS A 47 8.71 -2.12 -12.04
CA LYS A 47 10.03 -2.35 -12.64
C LYS A 47 10.56 -1.13 -13.39
N GLU A 48 9.69 -0.40 -14.10
CA GLU A 48 10.04 0.86 -14.76
C GLU A 48 10.50 1.92 -13.76
N TYR A 49 9.92 1.92 -12.54
CA TYR A 49 10.37 2.75 -11.42
C TYR A 49 11.60 2.20 -10.68
N GLY A 50 12.31 1.23 -11.24
CA GLY A 50 13.54 0.68 -10.68
C GLY A 50 13.33 -0.42 -9.63
N TYR A 51 12.11 -0.93 -9.48
CA TYR A 51 11.80 -2.03 -8.55
C TYR A 51 11.70 -3.37 -9.27
N ASP A 52 12.84 -3.97 -9.58
CA ASP A 52 12.85 -5.37 -10.01
C ASP A 52 12.35 -6.33 -8.91
N ALA A 53 12.14 -7.60 -9.25
CA ALA A 53 11.57 -8.58 -8.32
C ALA A 53 12.40 -8.73 -7.03
N ALA A 54 13.73 -8.70 -7.15
CA ALA A 54 14.64 -8.80 -6.01
C ALA A 54 14.57 -7.56 -5.11
N THR A 55 14.49 -6.38 -5.71
CA THR A 55 14.31 -5.10 -5.01
C THR A 55 12.97 -5.06 -4.29
N LEU A 56 11.88 -5.45 -4.96
CA LEU A 56 10.57 -5.57 -4.33
C LEU A 56 10.63 -6.53 -3.16
N ALA A 57 11.22 -7.71 -3.31
CA ALA A 57 11.32 -8.67 -2.22
C ALA A 57 12.10 -8.12 -1.02
N ARG A 58 13.24 -7.47 -1.28
CA ARG A 58 14.09 -6.87 -0.24
C ARG A 58 13.40 -5.72 0.50
N LEU A 59 12.75 -4.80 -0.21
CA LEU A 59 12.13 -3.61 0.39
C LEU A 59 10.83 -3.93 1.11
N THR A 60 10.06 -4.88 0.58
CA THR A 60 8.68 -5.14 0.99
C THR A 60 8.51 -6.38 1.85
N GLY A 61 9.48 -7.31 1.80
CA GLY A 61 9.37 -8.63 2.42
C GLY A 61 8.48 -9.62 1.67
N LEU A 62 7.94 -9.26 0.50
CA LEU A 62 7.28 -10.21 -0.40
C LEU A 62 8.29 -11.24 -0.91
N GLN A 63 7.85 -12.47 -1.12
CA GLN A 63 8.71 -13.50 -1.69
C GLN A 63 8.76 -13.34 -3.21
N GLU A 64 9.97 -13.32 -3.79
CA GLU A 64 10.16 -13.25 -5.25
C GLU A 64 9.38 -14.35 -5.99
N LYS A 65 9.33 -15.54 -5.40
CA LYS A 65 8.55 -16.67 -5.92
C LYS A 65 7.08 -16.31 -6.06
N LYS A 66 6.47 -15.62 -5.08
CA LYS A 66 5.06 -15.22 -5.14
C LYS A 66 4.80 -14.18 -6.23
N LEU A 67 5.69 -13.19 -6.37
CA LEU A 67 5.62 -12.22 -7.47
C LEU A 67 5.67 -12.93 -8.83
N SER A 68 6.57 -13.91 -8.96
CA SER A 68 6.71 -14.72 -10.18
C SER A 68 5.48 -15.60 -10.43
N ASP A 69 4.97 -16.26 -9.39
CA ASP A 69 3.79 -17.14 -9.47
C ASP A 69 2.57 -16.36 -9.99
N TRP A 70 2.33 -15.16 -9.45
CA TRP A 70 1.21 -14.29 -9.83
C TRP A 70 1.27 -13.77 -11.27
N MET A 71 2.45 -13.75 -11.88
CA MET A 71 2.66 -13.35 -13.28
C MET A 71 2.90 -14.52 -14.23
N SER A 72 3.14 -15.73 -13.72
CA SER A 72 3.70 -16.87 -14.48
C SER A 72 2.94 -17.22 -15.76
N ARG A 73 1.63 -16.93 -15.79
CA ARG A 73 0.72 -17.25 -16.89
C ARG A 73 0.44 -16.07 -17.82
N TYR A 74 0.98 -14.87 -17.57
CA TYR A 74 0.52 -13.64 -18.26
C TYR A 74 0.66 -13.71 -19.79
N LYS A 75 1.71 -14.39 -20.29
CA LYS A 75 1.93 -14.55 -21.75
C LYS A 75 1.00 -15.58 -22.41
N ARG A 76 0.43 -16.51 -21.64
CA ARG A 76 -0.35 -17.65 -22.15
C ARG A 76 -1.84 -17.48 -21.88
N GLU A 77 -2.17 -16.98 -20.69
CA GLU A 77 -3.53 -16.88 -20.15
C GLU A 77 -3.71 -15.53 -19.44
N PRO A 78 -3.59 -14.39 -20.16
CA PRO A 78 -3.61 -13.05 -19.56
C PRO A 78 -4.91 -12.73 -18.82
N GLU A 79 -6.03 -13.28 -19.28
CA GLU A 79 -7.38 -13.05 -18.74
C GLU A 79 -7.73 -13.98 -17.56
N ASN A 80 -6.83 -14.90 -17.18
CA ASN A 80 -7.08 -15.74 -16.02
C ASN A 80 -7.03 -14.92 -14.74
N ILE A 81 -7.90 -15.26 -13.79
CA ILE A 81 -7.94 -14.62 -12.47
C ILE A 81 -6.68 -15.00 -11.68
N SER A 82 -5.96 -14.00 -11.18
CA SER A 82 -4.82 -14.19 -10.30
C SER A 82 -5.24 -14.63 -8.90
N ASP A 83 -4.41 -15.45 -8.25
CA ASP A 83 -4.61 -15.87 -6.86
C ASP A 83 -3.98 -14.88 -5.85
N ILE A 84 -3.53 -13.71 -6.30
CA ILE A 84 -2.98 -12.67 -5.42
C ILE A 84 -3.96 -12.31 -4.28
N PRO A 85 -3.49 -12.31 -3.01
CA PRO A 85 -4.32 -11.87 -1.88
C PRO A 85 -4.58 -10.37 -1.92
N TYR A 86 -5.76 -9.94 -1.46
CA TYR A 86 -6.12 -8.52 -1.42
C TYR A 86 -5.09 -7.61 -0.72
N PRO A 87 -4.51 -7.96 0.45
CA PRO A 87 -3.44 -7.14 1.06
C PRO A 87 -2.24 -6.92 0.15
N CYS A 88 -1.85 -7.96 -0.60
CA CYS A 88 -0.71 -7.87 -1.52
C CYS A 88 -1.05 -6.96 -2.70
N TRP A 89 -2.29 -7.05 -3.20
CA TRP A 89 -2.78 -6.15 -4.25
C TRP A 89 -2.85 -4.69 -3.80
N CYS A 90 -3.44 -4.40 -2.63
CA CYS A 90 -3.44 -3.06 -2.03
C CYS A 90 -2.03 -2.50 -1.90
N PHE A 91 -1.09 -3.34 -1.47
CA PHE A 91 0.28 -2.94 -1.26
C PHE A 91 1.00 -2.64 -2.59
N LEU A 92 0.92 -3.52 -3.59
CA LEU A 92 1.57 -3.32 -4.90
C LEU A 92 0.99 -2.11 -5.65
N THR A 93 -0.34 -1.96 -5.66
CA THR A 93 -1.00 -0.81 -6.30
C THR A 93 -0.62 0.51 -5.62
N ALA A 94 -0.48 0.52 -4.30
CA ALA A 94 0.02 1.68 -3.57
C ALA A 94 1.47 2.06 -3.92
N LEU A 95 2.35 1.08 -4.11
CA LEU A 95 3.72 1.34 -4.61
C LEU A 95 3.71 1.89 -6.04
N ALA A 96 2.71 1.51 -6.84
CA ALA A 96 2.50 1.99 -8.20
C ALA A 96 1.71 3.32 -8.27
N GLY A 97 1.62 4.06 -7.16
CA GLY A 97 0.99 5.38 -7.12
C GLY A 97 -0.53 5.39 -6.93
N ARG A 98 -1.13 4.24 -6.59
CA ARG A 98 -2.57 4.10 -6.30
C ARG A 98 -2.80 3.70 -4.83
N PRO A 99 -2.47 4.56 -3.85
CA PRO A 99 -2.63 4.22 -2.43
C PRO A 99 -4.10 4.13 -2.03
N ASN A 100 -4.39 3.47 -0.89
CA ASN A 100 -5.70 3.50 -0.25
C ASN A 100 -6.89 3.12 -1.17
N ILE A 101 -6.74 2.14 -2.06
CA ILE A 101 -7.84 1.64 -2.90
C ILE A 101 -9.06 1.18 -2.06
N GLN A 102 -8.82 0.77 -0.81
CA GLN A 102 -9.87 0.47 0.16
C GLN A 102 -10.81 1.64 0.46
N ASN A 103 -10.32 2.88 0.35
CA ASN A 103 -11.04 4.08 0.71
C ASN A 103 -10.97 5.11 -0.42
N ASN A 104 -11.10 4.64 -1.67
CA ASN A 104 -11.13 5.48 -2.87
C ASN A 104 -9.95 6.45 -2.98
N GLY A 105 -8.76 6.00 -2.60
CA GLY A 105 -7.54 6.81 -2.62
C GLY A 105 -7.31 7.67 -1.37
N GLN A 106 -8.28 7.76 -0.46
CA GLN A 106 -8.21 8.65 0.69
C GLN A 106 -7.70 7.94 1.93
N PRO A 107 -6.81 8.55 2.73
CA PRO A 107 -6.51 8.06 4.06
C PRO A 107 -7.70 8.28 5.00
N ILE A 108 -7.66 7.63 6.17
CA ILE A 108 -8.55 7.97 7.27
C ILE A 108 -8.22 9.37 7.80
N ASP A 109 -9.23 10.07 8.30
CA ASP A 109 -9.05 11.40 8.89
C ASP A 109 -8.35 11.30 10.25
N VAL A 110 -7.03 11.44 10.25
CA VAL A 110 -6.21 11.39 11.46
C VAL A 110 -4.99 12.33 11.37
N ASP A 111 -4.61 12.91 12.51
CA ASP A 111 -3.36 13.68 12.60
C ASP A 111 -2.14 12.75 12.53
N ALA A 112 -1.53 12.68 11.35
CA ALA A 112 -0.33 11.88 11.10
C ALA A 112 0.80 12.16 12.10
N ARG A 113 0.91 13.38 12.65
CA ARG A 113 1.94 13.71 13.65
C ARG A 113 1.70 12.99 14.98
N LYS A 114 0.44 12.74 15.35
CA LYS A 114 0.08 11.94 16.52
C LYS A 114 0.43 10.47 16.30
N VAL A 115 0.17 9.95 15.10
CA VAL A 115 0.58 8.59 14.70
C VAL A 115 2.10 8.46 14.80
N MET A 116 2.86 9.38 14.20
CA MET A 116 4.33 9.35 14.23
C MET A 116 4.89 9.33 15.66
N ARG A 117 4.35 10.17 16.55
CA ARG A 117 4.82 10.27 17.95
C ARG A 117 4.47 9.04 18.80
N ALA A 118 3.52 8.21 18.35
CA ALA A 118 3.15 7.01 19.07
C ALA A 118 4.20 5.90 18.95
N PHE A 119 5.05 5.94 17.91
CA PHE A 119 6.01 4.89 17.56
C PHE A 119 7.45 5.39 17.56
N LYS A 120 8.40 4.47 17.76
CA LYS A 120 9.82 4.73 17.51
C LYS A 120 10.09 5.02 16.03
N PRO A 121 11.13 5.82 15.71
CA PRO A 121 11.54 6.08 14.32
C PRO A 121 11.86 4.81 13.50
N THR A 122 12.31 3.74 14.15
CA THR A 122 12.60 2.43 13.53
C THR A 122 11.36 1.75 12.97
N ALA A 123 10.16 2.11 13.43
CA ALA A 123 8.90 1.62 12.85
C ALA A 123 8.65 2.15 11.43
N PHE A 124 9.27 3.26 11.02
CA PHE A 124 9.05 3.88 9.71
C PHE A 124 10.18 3.61 8.72
N LYS A 125 11.02 2.61 9.00
CA LYS A 125 12.13 2.20 8.14
C LYS A 125 11.73 1.05 7.21
N ASN A 126 12.57 0.75 6.22
CA ASN A 126 12.37 -0.37 5.30
C ASN A 126 12.41 -1.73 6.03
N LYS A 127 12.10 -2.82 5.33
CA LYS A 127 12.06 -4.17 5.91
C LYS A 127 13.33 -4.61 6.66
N THR A 128 14.52 -4.15 6.26
CA THR A 128 15.81 -4.57 6.86
C THR A 128 16.14 -3.81 8.14
N GLN A 129 15.60 -2.60 8.29
CA GLN A 129 15.80 -1.72 9.46
C GLN A 129 14.54 -1.57 10.32
N PHE A 130 13.42 -2.12 9.86
CA PHE A 130 12.14 -2.09 10.54
C PHE A 130 12.23 -2.83 11.87
N GLU A 131 11.95 -2.11 12.95
CA GLU A 131 11.65 -2.70 14.24
C GLU A 131 10.15 -2.64 14.47
N MET A 132 9.60 -3.79 14.82
CA MET A 132 8.19 -3.96 15.08
C MET A 132 7.75 -3.12 16.30
N PRO A 133 6.70 -2.28 16.17
CA PRO A 133 6.09 -1.63 17.30
C PRO A 133 5.69 -2.61 18.41
N THR A 134 5.83 -2.16 19.65
CA THR A 134 5.34 -2.90 20.81
C THR A 134 3.82 -2.86 20.90
N GLU A 135 3.22 -3.84 21.60
CA GLU A 135 1.78 -3.85 21.89
C GLU A 135 1.30 -2.52 22.49
N LYS A 136 2.10 -1.93 23.38
CA LYS A 136 1.79 -0.64 24.02
C LYS A 136 1.74 0.52 23.01
N GLU A 137 2.61 0.50 22.00
CA GLU A 137 2.60 1.50 20.94
C GLU A 137 1.39 1.30 20.02
N PHE A 138 1.05 0.06 19.65
CA PHE A 138 -0.18 -0.20 18.89
C PHE A 138 -1.42 0.27 19.63
N LYS A 139 -1.57 0.00 20.93
CA LYS A 139 -2.75 0.42 21.71
C LYS A 139 -2.98 1.92 21.78
N ARG A 140 -2.02 2.75 21.35
CA ARG A 140 -2.22 4.22 21.21
C ARG A 140 -2.91 4.60 19.90
N VAL A 141 -2.79 3.75 18.89
CA VAL A 141 -3.14 4.02 17.48
C VAL A 141 -4.17 3.02 16.95
N ILE A 142 -4.33 1.86 17.58
CA ILE A 142 -5.25 0.80 17.20
C ILE A 142 -5.94 0.32 18.46
N GLY A 143 -7.27 0.37 18.47
CA GLY A 143 -8.12 0.00 19.59
C GLY A 143 -9.23 1.02 19.84
N ASP A 144 -10.18 0.61 20.66
CA ASP A 144 -11.31 1.45 21.06
C ASP A 144 -10.81 2.69 21.83
N ASN A 145 -11.31 3.87 21.47
CA ASN A 145 -10.93 5.17 22.03
C ASN A 145 -9.49 5.65 21.72
N THR A 146 -8.88 5.14 20.65
CA THR A 146 -7.64 5.71 20.10
C THR A 146 -7.94 6.89 19.16
N PHE A 147 -6.94 7.73 18.89
CA PHE A 147 -7.14 8.92 18.05
C PHE A 147 -7.30 8.61 16.55
N THR A 148 -7.10 7.37 16.10
CA THR A 148 -7.41 6.91 14.73
C THR A 148 -8.82 6.33 14.62
N GLY A 149 -9.41 5.87 15.74
CA GLY A 149 -10.64 5.06 15.74
C GLY A 149 -10.50 3.68 15.07
N ILE A 150 -9.30 3.26 14.65
CA ILE A 150 -9.09 1.98 13.98
C ILE A 150 -9.16 0.85 15.00
N THR A 151 -10.05 -0.12 14.79
CA THR A 151 -10.14 -1.35 15.59
C THR A 151 -9.43 -2.52 14.90
N ILE A 152 -9.12 -3.57 15.65
CA ILE A 152 -8.58 -4.82 15.09
C ILE A 152 -9.57 -5.41 14.07
N ASP A 153 -10.85 -5.44 14.42
CA ASP A 153 -11.89 -5.96 13.52
C ASP A 153 -12.01 -5.11 12.25
N GLY A 154 -11.96 -3.78 12.37
CA GLY A 154 -11.98 -2.88 11.22
C GLY A 154 -10.79 -3.08 10.29
N LEU A 155 -9.59 -3.33 10.82
CA LEU A 155 -8.41 -3.69 9.99
C LEU A 155 -8.61 -5.04 9.31
N CYS A 156 -9.16 -6.02 10.02
CA CYS A 156 -9.40 -7.35 9.49
C CYS A 156 -10.46 -7.36 8.38
N GLU A 157 -11.54 -6.59 8.53
CA GLU A 157 -12.53 -6.37 7.47
C GLU A 157 -11.92 -5.65 6.28
N THR A 158 -11.16 -4.58 6.55
CA THR A 158 -10.49 -3.75 5.54
C THR A 158 -9.54 -4.57 4.67
N PHE A 159 -8.69 -5.41 5.26
CA PHE A 159 -7.65 -6.13 4.54
C PHE A 159 -7.91 -7.64 4.42
N GLN A 160 -9.10 -8.12 4.77
CA GLN A 160 -9.45 -9.55 4.78
C GLN A 160 -8.47 -10.39 5.62
N TRP A 161 -8.00 -9.84 6.76
CA TRP A 161 -7.16 -10.56 7.72
C TRP A 161 -7.99 -11.34 8.73
N LYS A 162 -7.35 -12.28 9.43
CA LYS A 162 -7.98 -13.04 10.51
C LYS A 162 -7.78 -12.31 11.86
N PRO A 163 -8.85 -11.91 12.58
CA PRO A 163 -8.74 -11.15 13.83
C PRO A 163 -7.82 -11.77 14.87
N ALA A 164 -8.00 -13.08 15.15
CA ALA A 164 -7.17 -13.79 16.13
C ALA A 164 -5.67 -13.77 15.78
N GLN A 165 -5.33 -13.91 14.50
CA GLN A 165 -3.94 -13.88 14.04
C GLN A 165 -3.35 -12.48 14.12
N LEU A 166 -4.12 -11.44 13.77
CA LEU A 166 -3.67 -10.07 13.87
C LEU A 166 -3.40 -9.68 15.33
N ALA A 167 -4.37 -9.95 16.21
CA ALA A 167 -4.25 -9.66 17.64
C ALA A 167 -3.04 -10.37 18.25
N GLU A 168 -2.87 -11.67 17.98
CA GLU A 168 -1.72 -12.45 18.47
C GLU A 168 -0.40 -11.88 17.94
N SER A 169 -0.33 -11.48 16.67
CA SER A 169 0.88 -10.92 16.07
C SER A 169 1.29 -9.57 16.68
N MET A 170 0.32 -8.75 17.09
CA MET A 170 0.59 -7.47 17.78
C MET A 170 1.12 -7.70 19.20
N VAL A 171 0.59 -8.70 19.90
CA VAL A 171 1.07 -9.08 21.25
C VAL A 171 2.47 -9.68 21.19
N LYS A 172 2.72 -10.59 20.23
CA LYS A 172 4.01 -11.28 20.10
C LYS A 172 5.09 -10.45 19.40
N GLY A 173 4.74 -9.30 18.82
CA GLY A 173 5.68 -8.49 18.03
C GLY A 173 6.10 -9.19 16.73
N THR A 174 5.18 -9.90 16.08
CA THR A 174 5.43 -10.70 14.86
C THR A 174 4.59 -10.28 13.66
N LEU A 175 3.99 -9.09 13.69
CA LEU A 175 3.21 -8.55 12.56
C LEU A 175 4.10 -8.46 11.31
N PRO A 176 3.64 -9.01 10.17
CA PRO A 176 4.35 -8.87 8.92
C PRO A 176 4.54 -7.39 8.54
N PHE A 177 5.72 -7.04 8.01
CA PHE A 177 6.01 -5.67 7.58
C PHE A 177 5.01 -5.14 6.56
N LEU A 178 4.54 -5.98 5.64
CA LEU A 178 3.48 -5.62 4.69
C LEU A 178 2.21 -5.15 5.41
N ASN A 179 1.78 -5.85 6.46
CA ASN A 179 0.59 -5.47 7.22
C ASN A 179 0.81 -4.12 7.92
N TRP A 180 2.01 -3.89 8.43
CA TRP A 180 2.37 -2.60 9.01
C TRP A 180 2.33 -1.45 8.00
N CYS A 181 2.88 -1.64 6.80
CA CYS A 181 2.79 -0.66 5.72
C CYS A 181 1.34 -0.34 5.36
N LEU A 182 0.47 -1.34 5.31
CA LEU A 182 -0.96 -1.15 5.04
C LEU A 182 -1.67 -0.33 6.13
N ILE A 183 -1.34 -0.55 7.41
CA ILE A 183 -1.85 0.27 8.52
C ILE A 183 -1.37 1.72 8.38
N LEU A 184 -0.09 1.93 8.11
CA LEU A 184 0.47 3.27 7.88
C LEU A 184 -0.18 3.97 6.69
N MET A 185 -0.40 3.25 5.60
CA MET A 185 -1.05 3.79 4.40
C MET A 185 -2.47 4.30 4.70
N LEU A 186 -3.26 3.53 5.48
CA LEU A 186 -4.57 4.00 5.95
C LEU A 186 -4.45 5.30 6.74
N CYS A 187 -3.41 5.44 7.56
CA CYS A 187 -3.15 6.64 8.34
C CYS A 187 -2.54 7.81 7.52
N GLY A 188 -2.49 7.71 6.19
CA GLY A 188 -2.00 8.78 5.30
C GLY A 188 -0.50 8.80 5.08
N PHE A 189 0.23 7.76 5.48
CA PHE A 189 1.66 7.68 5.21
C PHE A 189 1.89 7.22 3.77
N ASN A 190 2.75 7.95 3.07
CA ASN A 190 3.19 7.56 1.74
C ASN A 190 4.23 6.44 1.85
N ILE A 191 3.78 5.19 1.73
CA ILE A 191 4.64 4.00 1.81
C ILE A 191 5.63 3.93 0.64
N GLN A 192 5.29 4.49 -0.51
CA GLN A 192 6.20 4.58 -1.65
C GLN A 192 7.41 5.43 -1.25
N LYS A 193 7.20 6.67 -0.77
CA LYS A 193 8.28 7.55 -0.25
C LYS A 193 9.05 6.93 0.91
N MET A 194 8.36 6.24 1.81
CA MET A 194 8.97 5.55 2.95
C MET A 194 9.97 4.47 2.50
N LEU A 195 9.67 3.76 1.43
CA LEU A 195 10.54 2.72 0.87
C LEU A 195 11.55 3.27 -0.16
N LEU A 196 11.23 4.39 -0.83
CA LEU A 196 12.03 5.03 -1.88
C LEU A 196 13.20 5.86 -1.39
N ASN A 197 13.07 6.55 -0.26
CA ASN A 197 14.14 7.40 0.27
C ASN A 197 15.41 6.62 0.70
N GLN A 198 15.46 5.31 0.46
CA GLN A 198 16.58 4.42 0.71
C GLN A 198 17.00 3.62 -0.54
N HIS A 199 16.45 3.93 -1.70
CA HIS A 199 17.01 3.56 -3.00
C HIS A 199 17.94 4.70 -3.42
N GLU A 200 19.20 4.41 -3.74
CA GLU A 200 20.22 5.39 -4.20
C GLU A 200 19.96 5.91 -5.63
N GLY A 201 18.70 6.04 -6.03
CA GLY A 201 18.33 6.69 -7.28
C GLY A 201 17.23 7.69 -6.98
N ASP A 202 17.49 8.97 -7.24
CA ASP A 202 16.44 9.98 -7.30
C ASP A 202 15.34 9.44 -8.22
N ILE A 203 14.17 9.15 -7.66
CA ILE A 203 12.96 9.08 -8.47
C ILE A 203 12.53 10.52 -8.68
N SER A 204 13.07 11.13 -9.73
CA SER A 204 12.49 12.30 -10.33
C SER A 204 11.08 11.91 -10.80
N LEU A 205 10.08 12.28 -10.01
CA LEU A 205 8.78 12.58 -10.59
C LEU A 205 9.04 13.81 -11.44
N ASP A 206 9.14 13.66 -12.76
CA ASP A 206 9.30 14.79 -13.66
C ASP A 206 8.14 15.78 -13.44
N GLU A 207 8.38 16.81 -12.63
CA GLU A 207 7.69 18.09 -12.68
C GLU A 207 8.25 18.89 -13.86
N SER A 208 8.14 18.36 -15.08
CA SER A 208 8.52 19.10 -16.28
C SER A 208 7.86 18.58 -17.55
N ALA A 209 6.67 19.11 -17.83
CA ALA A 209 6.30 19.55 -19.17
C ALA A 209 5.35 20.75 -19.02
N GLY A 210 5.95 21.89 -18.68
CA GLY A 210 5.37 23.20 -19.01
C GLY A 210 5.64 23.56 -20.46
#